data_AF-A0A848KGN3-F1
#
_entry.id   AF-A0A848KGN3-F1
#
_cell.length_a   1.000
_cell.length_b   1.000
_cell.length_c   1.000
_cell.angle_alpha   90.00
_cell.angle_beta   90.00
_cell.angle_gamma   90.00
#
_symmetry.space_group_name_H-M   'P 1'
#
loop_
_entity.id
_entity.type
_entity.pdbx_description
1 polymer ?
#
loop_
_entity_poly.entity_id
_entity_poly.type
_entity_poly.pdbx_seq_one_letter_code
_entity_poly.pdbx_strand_id
1 'polypeptide(L)'
;MQAEWSARADAAERAIEARHLRRVWGLPGTRLGVVGWPAVPDERFMLRWHYWWQAHLIDCAVDAAEREPTPARKRRIARIARGVRVRNLTGWTNKYYDDMAWLGIALERAQLTQLIDFRRAVGALESELYQSWAPEAGGGIPWCVGSNFYNAPANGPAGILLLRTGKVWRAQEMADWLDVTLRDPETGLIFDGTRPAAGGLERNIYTYCQGVVLGLETELAVQLGEPRHSARVHSLVAAVEQRLTTNGVIVGSDGGDGGLFDGILARYLALVARVLPGDSDADVLARETAARIVLASAEAAWENSLAVDGLPLFGPEWSIKARVPDLGDSVAVLSGGSVSSSSFGERDLSVQLSGWMLMEAAARIAS
;
A
#
# COMPACT_ATOMS: atom_id res chain seq x y z
N MET A 1 -0.83 16.66 -19.91
CA MET A 1 -0.76 16.19 -18.51
C MET A 1 -0.91 14.68 -18.41
N GLN A 2 -2.03 14.07 -18.83
CA GLN A 2 -2.23 12.61 -18.77
C GLN A 2 -1.10 11.78 -19.45
N ALA A 3 -0.77 12.10 -20.70
CA ALA A 3 0.28 11.38 -21.44
C ALA A 3 1.66 11.46 -20.78
N GLU A 4 1.93 12.56 -20.08
CA GLU A 4 3.17 12.76 -19.33
C GLU A 4 3.21 11.88 -18.09
N TRP A 5 2.15 11.89 -17.27
CA TRP A 5 2.07 11.01 -16.09
C TRP A 5 2.11 9.53 -16.46
N SER A 6 1.45 9.13 -17.56
CA SER A 6 1.56 7.77 -18.09
C SER A 6 3.00 7.40 -18.45
N ALA A 7 3.74 8.30 -19.10
CA ALA A 7 5.15 8.06 -19.43
C ALA A 7 6.06 7.98 -18.18
N ARG A 8 5.80 8.81 -17.16
CA ARG A 8 6.49 8.77 -15.86
C ARG A 8 6.22 7.45 -15.14
N ALA A 9 4.96 6.98 -15.14
CA ALA A 9 4.57 5.68 -14.58
C ALA A 9 5.21 4.49 -15.32
N ASP A 10 5.25 4.52 -16.66
CA ASP A 10 5.96 3.51 -17.46
C ASP A 10 7.47 3.50 -17.18
N ALA A 11 8.07 4.67 -16.92
CA ALA A 11 9.48 4.75 -16.55
C ALA A 11 9.75 4.12 -15.18
N ALA A 12 8.87 4.34 -14.19
CA ALA A 12 8.94 3.71 -12.88
C ALA A 12 8.76 2.18 -12.96
N GLU A 13 7.79 1.70 -13.75
CA GLU A 13 7.61 0.27 -14.02
C GLU A 13 8.89 -0.36 -14.61
N ARG A 14 9.47 0.26 -15.64
CA ARG A 14 10.73 -0.22 -16.25
C ARG A 14 11.89 -0.24 -15.26
N ALA A 15 11.98 0.73 -14.36
CA ALA A 15 12.98 0.75 -13.29
C ALA A 15 12.86 -0.49 -12.39
N ILE A 16 11.65 -0.83 -11.93
CA ILE A 16 11.39 -2.02 -11.12
C ILE A 16 11.76 -3.31 -11.88
N GLU A 17 11.38 -3.41 -13.15
CA GLU A 17 11.70 -4.57 -13.98
C GLU A 17 13.20 -4.81 -14.13
N ALA A 18 13.95 -3.75 -14.42
CA ALA A 18 15.40 -3.83 -14.62
C ALA A 18 16.12 -4.15 -13.30
N ARG A 19 15.76 -3.44 -12.23
CA ARG A 19 16.53 -3.40 -10.99
C ARG A 19 16.14 -4.48 -10.00
N HIS A 20 14.85 -4.76 -9.84
CA HIS A 20 14.34 -5.60 -8.74
C HIS A 20 13.82 -6.97 -9.17
N LEU A 21 13.23 -7.11 -10.36
CA LEU A 21 12.60 -8.39 -10.72
C LEU A 21 13.60 -9.49 -11.09
N ARG A 22 13.53 -10.62 -10.39
CA ARG A 22 14.33 -11.82 -10.65
C ARG A 22 13.48 -13.10 -10.60
N ARG A 23 14.01 -14.22 -11.08
CA ARG A 23 13.37 -15.54 -10.93
C ARG A 23 13.63 -16.07 -9.53
N VAL A 24 12.65 -16.74 -8.93
CA VAL A 24 12.84 -17.44 -7.66
C VAL A 24 13.68 -18.69 -7.93
N TRP A 25 14.92 -18.72 -7.43
CA TRP A 25 15.85 -19.85 -7.57
C TRP A 25 15.99 -20.41 -9.00
N GLY A 26 15.96 -19.51 -10.00
CA GLY A 26 16.04 -19.88 -11.42
C GLY A 26 14.76 -20.49 -12.02
N LEU A 27 13.73 -20.76 -11.21
CA LEU A 27 12.50 -21.45 -11.64
C LEU A 27 11.77 -20.67 -12.74
N PRO A 28 11.56 -21.29 -13.93
CA PRO A 28 10.78 -20.70 -15.01
C PRO A 28 9.36 -20.32 -14.56
N GLY A 29 8.82 -19.25 -15.12
CA GLY A 29 7.46 -18.80 -14.81
C GLY A 29 7.29 -18.15 -13.42
N THR A 30 8.36 -17.90 -12.68
CA THR A 30 8.32 -17.09 -11.45
C THR A 30 8.99 -15.73 -11.64
N ARG A 31 8.48 -14.74 -10.92
CA ARG A 31 9.14 -13.45 -10.68
C ARG A 31 8.97 -13.06 -9.21
N LEU A 32 9.98 -12.40 -8.65
CA LEU A 32 9.94 -11.82 -7.31
C LEU A 32 10.85 -10.60 -7.31
N GLY A 33 10.47 -9.56 -6.58
CA GLY A 33 11.30 -8.38 -6.36
C GLY A 33 12.36 -8.67 -5.30
N VAL A 34 13.64 -8.49 -5.65
CA VAL A 34 14.70 -8.40 -4.64
C VAL A 34 14.50 -7.14 -3.80
N VAL A 35 14.81 -7.24 -2.51
CA VAL A 35 14.50 -6.19 -1.52
C VAL A 35 15.33 -4.93 -1.67
N GLY A 36 16.46 -4.99 -2.38
CA GLY A 36 17.36 -3.86 -2.56
C GLY A 36 17.95 -3.77 -3.98
N TRP A 37 18.27 -2.56 -4.43
CA TRP A 37 19.10 -2.30 -5.61
C TRP A 37 20.20 -1.24 -5.34
N PRO A 38 21.48 -1.52 -5.67
CA PRO A 38 22.00 -2.78 -6.20
C PRO A 38 21.85 -3.94 -5.21
N ALA A 39 21.43 -5.10 -5.71
CA ALA A 39 21.16 -6.25 -4.85
C ALA A 39 22.47 -6.88 -4.35
N VAL A 40 22.56 -7.18 -3.06
CA VAL A 40 23.67 -7.97 -2.47
C VAL A 40 23.40 -9.49 -2.62
N PRO A 41 24.40 -10.38 -2.43
CA PRO A 41 24.23 -11.81 -2.67
C PRO A 41 23.01 -12.45 -1.98
N ASP A 42 22.78 -12.20 -0.68
CA ASP A 42 21.65 -12.77 0.06
C ASP A 42 20.28 -12.40 -0.52
N GLU A 43 20.17 -11.17 -1.04
CA GLU A 43 18.95 -10.66 -1.69
C GLU A 43 18.77 -11.31 -3.07
N ARG A 44 19.86 -11.49 -3.83
CA ARG A 44 19.83 -12.17 -5.15
C ARG A 44 19.40 -13.63 -5.03
N PHE A 45 19.80 -14.30 -3.95
CA PHE A 45 19.37 -15.68 -3.66
C PHE A 45 18.00 -15.76 -2.99
N MET A 46 17.32 -14.62 -2.79
CA MET A 46 16.01 -14.51 -2.14
C MET A 46 16.00 -15.11 -0.73
N LEU A 47 17.14 -15.09 -0.03
CA LEU A 47 17.22 -15.50 1.38
C LEU A 47 16.44 -14.51 2.24
N ARG A 48 16.57 -13.22 1.94
CA ARG A 48 15.73 -12.13 2.46
C ARG A 48 14.65 -11.78 1.45
N TRP A 49 13.40 -11.76 1.92
CA TRP A 49 12.26 -11.28 1.15
C TRP A 49 11.19 -10.76 2.11
N HIS A 50 10.38 -9.80 1.67
CA HIS A 50 9.30 -9.22 2.46
C HIS A 50 7.98 -9.49 1.75
N TYR A 51 7.12 -10.28 2.39
CA TYR A 51 5.88 -10.79 1.81
C TYR A 51 4.97 -9.64 1.35
N TRP A 52 4.71 -8.67 2.22
CA TRP A 52 3.82 -7.55 1.90
C TRP A 52 4.38 -6.57 0.86
N TRP A 53 5.71 -6.41 0.78
CA TRP A 53 6.32 -5.64 -0.32
C TRP A 53 6.01 -6.29 -1.67
N GLN A 54 5.96 -7.62 -1.73
CA GLN A 54 5.57 -8.33 -2.94
C GLN A 54 4.07 -8.21 -3.25
N ALA A 55 3.22 -8.07 -2.23
CA ALA A 55 1.81 -7.77 -2.43
C ALA A 55 1.65 -6.41 -3.13
N HIS A 56 2.34 -5.37 -2.66
CA HIS A 56 2.33 -4.06 -3.32
C HIS A 56 3.00 -4.07 -4.70
N LEU A 57 4.02 -4.90 -4.93
CA LEU A 57 4.57 -5.11 -6.26
C LEU A 57 3.53 -5.70 -7.23
N ILE A 58 2.69 -6.64 -6.78
CA ILE A 58 1.55 -7.14 -7.57
C ILE A 58 0.58 -5.99 -7.83
N ASP A 59 0.29 -5.19 -6.80
CA ASP A 59 -0.70 -4.11 -6.86
C ASP A 59 -0.30 -2.99 -7.84
N CYS A 60 0.97 -2.56 -7.84
CA CYS A 60 1.52 -1.65 -8.85
C CYS A 60 1.54 -2.26 -10.25
N ALA A 61 1.82 -3.57 -10.38
CA ALA A 61 1.75 -4.24 -11.67
C ALA A 61 0.31 -4.33 -12.22
N VAL A 62 -0.69 -4.45 -11.33
CA VAL A 62 -2.11 -4.33 -11.69
C VAL A 62 -2.43 -2.91 -12.12
N ASP A 63 -1.91 -1.88 -11.45
CA ASP A 63 -2.11 -0.48 -11.86
C ASP A 63 -1.62 -0.22 -13.29
N ALA A 64 -0.40 -0.62 -13.61
CA ALA A 64 0.14 -0.47 -14.96
C ALA A 64 -0.69 -1.27 -16.00
N ALA A 65 -1.23 -2.42 -15.62
CA ALA A 65 -2.07 -3.24 -16.51
C ALA A 65 -3.49 -2.68 -16.70
N GLU A 66 -4.02 -1.95 -15.72
CA GLU A 66 -5.27 -1.20 -15.86
C GLU A 66 -5.08 0.04 -16.73
N ARG A 67 -3.96 0.77 -16.56
CA ARG A 67 -3.64 1.94 -17.36
C ARG A 67 -3.40 1.60 -18.83
N GLU A 68 -2.64 0.54 -19.10
CA GLU A 68 -2.43 0.06 -20.46
C GLU A 68 -2.35 -1.49 -20.46
N PRO A 69 -3.45 -2.17 -20.82
CA PRO A 69 -3.52 -3.63 -20.83
C PRO A 69 -2.64 -4.25 -21.91
N THR A 70 -1.61 -5.00 -21.51
CA THR A 70 -0.78 -5.79 -22.44
C THR A 70 -0.65 -7.24 -21.99
N PRO A 71 -0.51 -8.21 -22.92
CA PRO A 71 -0.23 -9.60 -22.56
C PRO A 71 1.05 -9.76 -21.73
N ALA A 72 2.03 -8.86 -21.90
CA ALA A 72 3.26 -8.86 -21.11
C ALA A 72 3.00 -8.50 -19.64
N ARG A 73 2.25 -7.42 -19.37
CA ARG A 73 1.86 -7.01 -18.00
C ARG A 73 1.00 -8.08 -17.31
N LYS A 74 -0.02 -8.61 -17.99
CA LYS A 74 -0.85 -9.72 -17.44
C LYS A 74 -0.01 -10.94 -17.07
N ARG A 75 0.93 -11.34 -17.93
CA ARG A 75 1.88 -12.43 -17.61
C ARG A 75 2.80 -12.08 -16.45
N ARG A 76 3.22 -10.82 -16.30
CA ARG A 76 4.07 -10.38 -15.20
C ARG A 76 3.36 -10.53 -13.86
N ILE A 77 2.11 -10.07 -13.76
CA ILE A 77 1.27 -10.22 -12.56
C ILE A 77 1.19 -11.70 -12.14
N ALA A 78 0.82 -12.59 -13.07
CA ALA A 78 0.72 -14.02 -12.79
C ALA A 78 2.06 -14.64 -12.34
N ARG A 79 3.18 -14.20 -12.91
CA ARG A 79 4.52 -14.68 -12.54
C ARG A 79 4.98 -14.16 -11.17
N ILE A 80 4.63 -12.93 -10.81
CA ILE A 80 4.91 -12.36 -9.48
C ILE A 80 4.09 -13.11 -8.42
N ALA A 81 2.78 -13.24 -8.62
CA ALA A 81 1.91 -13.99 -7.71
C ALA A 81 2.36 -15.44 -7.53
N ARG A 82 2.77 -16.12 -8.61
CA ARG A 82 3.37 -17.46 -8.51
C ARG A 82 4.68 -17.45 -7.72
N GLY A 83 5.53 -16.44 -7.90
CA GLY A 83 6.76 -16.28 -7.14
C GLY A 83 6.52 -16.13 -5.64
N VAL A 84 5.55 -15.30 -5.24
CA VAL A 84 5.11 -15.14 -3.85
C VAL A 84 4.70 -16.48 -3.25
N ARG A 85 3.78 -17.19 -3.90
CA ARG A 85 3.30 -18.51 -3.43
C ARG A 85 4.43 -19.52 -3.28
N VAL A 86 5.33 -19.60 -4.25
CA VAL A 86 6.47 -20.53 -4.24
C VAL A 86 7.44 -20.18 -3.10
N ARG A 87 7.75 -18.89 -2.92
CA ARG A 87 8.72 -18.44 -1.93
C ARG A 87 8.18 -18.52 -0.49
N ASN A 88 6.87 -18.38 -0.30
CA ASN A 88 6.22 -18.41 1.01
C ASN A 88 6.16 -19.83 1.62
N LEU A 89 6.29 -20.89 0.82
CA LEU A 89 6.25 -22.32 1.20
C LEU A 89 4.92 -22.80 1.81
N THR A 90 4.27 -22.03 2.68
CA THR A 90 2.95 -22.31 3.28
C THR A 90 1.79 -22.03 2.32
N GLY A 91 2.08 -21.59 1.09
CA GLY A 91 1.07 -21.24 0.10
C GLY A 91 0.75 -19.74 0.14
N TRP A 92 -0.52 -19.40 0.30
CA TRP A 92 -1.00 -18.01 0.28
C TRP A 92 -1.17 -17.41 1.68
N THR A 93 -1.24 -18.21 2.73
CA THR A 93 -1.45 -17.69 4.09
C THR A 93 -0.11 -17.61 4.83
N ASN A 94 -0.04 -16.73 5.81
CA ASN A 94 1.09 -16.61 6.74
C ASN A 94 0.57 -16.27 8.16
N LYS A 95 1.45 -15.86 9.08
CA LYS A 95 1.07 -15.55 10.47
C LYS A 95 0.61 -14.10 10.69
N TYR A 96 0.81 -13.23 9.72
CA TYR A 96 0.61 -11.78 9.79
C TYR A 96 -0.67 -11.43 9.02
N TYR A 97 -1.66 -10.88 9.70
CA TYR A 97 -2.98 -10.64 9.09
C TYR A 97 -2.97 -9.45 8.14
N ASP A 98 -2.18 -8.42 8.43
CA ASP A 98 -1.89 -7.32 7.53
C ASP A 98 -1.25 -7.80 6.21
N ASP A 99 -0.21 -8.62 6.28
CA ASP A 99 0.42 -9.25 5.11
C ASP A 99 -0.62 -9.97 4.23
N MET A 100 -1.45 -10.82 4.85
CA MET A 100 -2.49 -11.57 4.17
C MET A 100 -3.54 -10.65 3.53
N ALA A 101 -3.94 -9.58 4.21
CA ALA A 101 -4.89 -8.60 3.69
C ALA A 101 -4.34 -7.85 2.48
N TRP A 102 -3.08 -7.40 2.53
CA TRP A 102 -2.42 -6.75 1.40
C TRP A 102 -2.34 -7.64 0.16
N LEU A 103 -1.94 -8.92 0.34
CA LEU A 103 -1.93 -9.84 -0.79
C LEU A 103 -3.35 -10.10 -1.30
N GLY A 104 -4.32 -10.22 -0.40
CA GLY A 104 -5.72 -10.45 -0.73
C GLY A 104 -6.25 -9.36 -1.65
N ILE A 105 -6.07 -8.09 -1.29
CA ILE A 105 -6.48 -6.95 -2.13
C ILE A 105 -5.81 -7.00 -3.50
N ALA A 106 -4.48 -7.20 -3.56
CA ALA A 106 -3.75 -7.19 -4.83
C ALA A 106 -4.20 -8.33 -5.78
N LEU A 107 -4.44 -9.53 -5.25
CA LEU A 107 -4.92 -10.68 -6.02
C LEU A 107 -6.38 -10.53 -6.45
N GLU A 108 -7.22 -9.96 -5.58
CA GLU A 108 -8.62 -9.65 -5.86
C GLU A 108 -8.72 -8.64 -7.01
N ARG A 109 -7.93 -7.56 -6.97
CA ARG A 109 -7.85 -6.59 -8.07
C ARG A 109 -7.39 -7.23 -9.37
N ALA A 110 -6.31 -8.03 -9.33
CA ALA A 110 -5.82 -8.73 -10.51
C ALA A 110 -6.86 -9.69 -11.10
N GLN A 111 -7.67 -10.33 -10.26
CA GLN A 111 -8.76 -11.19 -10.70
C GLN A 111 -9.85 -10.39 -11.40
N LEU A 112 -10.31 -9.29 -10.81
CA LEU A 112 -11.40 -8.49 -11.37
C LEU A 112 -10.99 -7.76 -12.65
N THR A 113 -9.86 -7.06 -12.64
CA THR A 113 -9.51 -6.15 -13.73
C THR A 113 -8.68 -6.81 -14.83
N GLN A 114 -7.92 -7.86 -14.49
CA GLN A 114 -7.04 -8.55 -15.44
C GLN A 114 -7.51 -9.96 -15.78
N LEU A 115 -8.62 -10.45 -15.19
CA LEU A 115 -9.18 -11.77 -15.45
C LEU A 115 -8.13 -12.89 -15.26
N ILE A 116 -7.37 -12.82 -14.18
CA ILE A 116 -6.45 -13.87 -13.73
C ILE A 116 -7.15 -14.67 -12.63
N ASP A 117 -7.27 -15.99 -12.77
CA ASP A 117 -8.00 -16.81 -11.79
C ASP A 117 -7.22 -16.93 -10.48
N PHE A 118 -7.63 -16.15 -9.48
CA PHE A 118 -7.12 -16.18 -8.11
C PHE A 118 -8.19 -16.57 -7.08
N ARG A 119 -9.33 -17.15 -7.51
CA ARG A 119 -10.50 -17.35 -6.64
C ARG A 119 -10.18 -18.15 -5.40
N ARG A 120 -9.38 -19.21 -5.55
CA ARG A 120 -8.93 -20.04 -4.42
C ARG A 120 -7.97 -19.31 -3.48
N ALA A 121 -7.14 -18.42 -4.00
CA ALA A 121 -6.20 -17.64 -3.20
C ALA A 121 -6.94 -16.57 -2.39
N VAL A 122 -7.79 -15.79 -3.07
CA VAL A 122 -8.63 -14.76 -2.46
C VAL A 122 -9.56 -15.37 -1.41
N GLY A 123 -10.24 -16.48 -1.72
CA GLY A 123 -11.13 -17.13 -0.74
C GLY A 123 -10.42 -17.68 0.50
N ALA A 124 -9.16 -18.14 0.36
CA ALA A 124 -8.37 -18.56 1.52
C ALA A 124 -8.00 -17.37 2.42
N LEU A 125 -7.52 -16.28 1.82
CA LEU A 125 -7.14 -15.06 2.54
C LEU A 125 -8.34 -14.39 3.21
N GLU A 126 -9.46 -14.26 2.48
CA GLU A 126 -10.73 -13.76 3.01
C GLU A 126 -11.17 -14.57 4.23
N SER A 127 -11.16 -15.90 4.13
CA SER A 127 -11.63 -16.77 5.21
C SER A 127 -10.81 -16.59 6.48
N GLU A 128 -9.47 -16.52 6.38
CA GLU A 128 -8.60 -16.26 7.54
C GLU A 128 -8.92 -14.91 8.17
N LEU A 129 -9.02 -13.84 7.38
CA LEU A 129 -9.28 -12.49 7.88
C LEU A 129 -10.67 -12.36 8.50
N TYR A 130 -11.69 -12.98 7.91
CA TYR A 130 -13.04 -12.98 8.45
C TYR A 130 -13.14 -13.71 9.80
N GLN A 131 -12.45 -14.85 9.93
CA GLN A 131 -12.48 -15.67 11.14
C GLN A 131 -11.63 -15.09 12.29
N SER A 132 -10.70 -14.19 11.97
CA SER A 132 -9.74 -13.63 12.95
C SER A 132 -10.27 -12.45 13.74
N TRP A 133 -11.52 -12.03 13.48
CA TRP A 133 -12.18 -11.01 14.28
C TRP A 133 -12.37 -11.49 15.71
N ALA A 134 -12.00 -10.65 16.68
CA ALA A 134 -12.01 -10.99 18.10
C ALA A 134 -13.02 -10.12 18.89
N PRO A 135 -14.32 -10.49 18.92
CA PRO A 135 -15.33 -9.78 19.70
C PRO A 135 -14.96 -9.69 21.19
N GLU A 136 -14.34 -10.74 21.73
CA GLU A 136 -13.90 -10.82 23.13
C GLU A 136 -12.82 -9.79 23.50
N ALA A 137 -12.09 -9.27 22.50
CA ALA A 137 -11.11 -8.21 22.66
C ALA A 137 -11.69 -6.79 22.44
N GLY A 138 -13.00 -6.67 22.25
CA GLY A 138 -13.67 -5.42 21.88
C GLY A 138 -13.76 -5.18 20.37
N GLY A 139 -13.51 -6.21 19.57
CA GLY A 139 -13.44 -6.13 18.11
C GLY A 139 -12.01 -5.92 17.59
N GLY A 140 -11.90 -5.88 16.27
CA GLY A 140 -10.63 -5.85 15.56
C GLY A 140 -10.09 -7.25 15.28
N ILE A 141 -9.17 -7.34 14.32
CA ILE A 141 -8.25 -8.47 14.16
C ILE A 141 -6.89 -8.08 14.74
N PRO A 142 -6.16 -9.01 15.37
CA PRO A 142 -4.82 -8.74 15.85
C PRO A 142 -3.86 -8.60 14.66
N TRP A 143 -2.67 -8.09 14.92
CA TRP A 143 -1.62 -7.92 13.91
C TRP A 143 -1.14 -9.27 13.36
N CYS A 144 -0.92 -10.24 14.24
CA CYS A 144 -0.49 -11.59 13.88
C CYS A 144 -1.06 -12.64 14.84
N VAL A 145 -0.99 -13.91 14.45
CA VAL A 145 -1.50 -15.03 15.26
C VAL A 145 -0.88 -15.01 16.66
N GLY A 146 -1.73 -14.90 17.69
CA GLY A 146 -1.31 -14.86 19.09
C GLY A 146 -0.83 -13.49 19.59
N SER A 147 -0.91 -12.44 18.77
CA SER A 147 -0.59 -11.08 19.18
C SER A 147 -1.70 -10.47 20.04
N ASN A 148 -1.33 -9.62 21.00
CA ASN A 148 -2.24 -8.75 21.73
C ASN A 148 -2.35 -7.33 21.13
N PHE A 149 -1.69 -7.10 19.99
CA PHE A 149 -1.68 -5.83 19.28
C PHE A 149 -2.71 -5.86 18.16
N TYR A 150 -3.61 -4.88 18.15
CA TYR A 150 -4.66 -4.71 17.14
C TYR A 150 -4.41 -3.37 16.46
N ASN A 151 -4.18 -3.40 15.15
CA ASN A 151 -3.65 -2.23 14.44
C ASN A 151 -4.45 -1.90 13.17
N ALA A 152 -4.42 -0.63 12.77
CA ALA A 152 -5.04 -0.15 11.55
C ALA A 152 -4.56 -0.89 10.28
N PRO A 153 -3.26 -1.24 10.13
CA PRO A 153 -2.74 -2.00 8.99
C PRO A 153 -3.31 -3.40 8.82
N ALA A 154 -3.74 -4.07 9.89
CA ALA A 154 -4.44 -5.35 9.76
C ALA A 154 -5.92 -5.13 9.45
N ASN A 155 -6.56 -4.17 10.11
CA ASN A 155 -8.01 -4.00 10.07
C ASN A 155 -8.53 -3.25 8.82
N GLY A 156 -7.85 -2.19 8.40
CA GLY A 156 -8.24 -1.40 7.22
C GLY A 156 -8.22 -2.23 5.93
N PRO A 157 -7.07 -2.82 5.56
CA PRO A 157 -6.96 -3.70 4.39
C PRO A 157 -7.87 -4.94 4.47
N ALA A 158 -8.03 -5.55 5.65
CA ALA A 158 -8.96 -6.65 5.81
C ALA A 158 -10.39 -6.20 5.52
N GLY A 159 -10.81 -5.04 6.03
CA GLY A 159 -12.11 -4.45 5.74
C GLY A 159 -12.32 -4.23 4.24
N ILE A 160 -11.31 -3.70 3.53
CA ILE A 160 -11.39 -3.49 2.07
C ILE A 160 -11.59 -4.81 1.34
N LEU A 161 -10.77 -5.84 1.64
CA LEU A 161 -10.92 -7.14 1.01
C LEU A 161 -12.30 -7.75 1.28
N LEU A 162 -12.72 -7.74 2.55
CA LEU A 162 -13.99 -8.29 2.99
C LEU A 162 -15.19 -7.58 2.35
N LEU A 163 -15.12 -6.26 2.17
CA LEU A 163 -16.13 -5.50 1.45
C LEU A 163 -16.27 -5.99 0.01
N ARG A 164 -15.15 -6.07 -0.71
CA ARG A 164 -15.10 -6.46 -2.13
C ARG A 164 -15.51 -7.90 -2.37
N THR A 165 -15.34 -8.79 -1.39
CA THR A 165 -15.80 -10.18 -1.47
C THR A 165 -17.20 -10.40 -0.88
N GLY A 166 -17.90 -9.33 -0.51
CA GLY A 166 -19.32 -9.36 -0.13
C GLY A 166 -19.59 -9.58 1.35
N LYS A 167 -18.58 -9.53 2.22
CA LYS A 167 -18.71 -9.54 3.68
C LYS A 167 -18.95 -8.13 4.23
N VAL A 168 -19.91 -7.43 3.62
CA VAL A 168 -20.19 -6.00 3.81
C VAL A 168 -20.37 -5.62 5.29
N TRP A 169 -21.14 -6.41 6.03
CA TRP A 169 -21.36 -6.18 7.46
C TRP A 169 -20.05 -6.15 8.26
N ARG A 170 -19.13 -7.08 7.99
CA ARG A 170 -17.85 -7.15 8.69
C ARG A 170 -16.95 -5.98 8.34
N ALA A 171 -16.94 -5.59 7.07
CA ALA A 171 -16.17 -4.43 6.62
C ALA A 171 -16.65 -3.13 7.30
N GLN A 172 -17.96 -2.96 7.45
CA GLN A 172 -18.53 -1.82 8.16
C GLN A 172 -18.20 -1.86 9.66
N GLU A 173 -18.27 -3.03 10.30
CA GLU A 173 -17.87 -3.21 11.70
C GLU A 173 -16.38 -2.89 11.92
N MET A 174 -15.51 -3.27 10.98
CA MET A 174 -14.09 -2.90 10.99
C MET A 174 -13.88 -1.39 10.86
N ALA A 175 -14.61 -0.73 9.97
CA ALA A 175 -14.55 0.72 9.80
C ALA A 175 -15.01 1.46 11.07
N ASP A 176 -16.10 1.01 11.68
CA ASP A 176 -16.58 1.56 12.95
C ASP A 176 -15.59 1.34 14.09
N TRP A 177 -14.95 0.17 14.16
CA TRP A 177 -13.91 -0.10 15.14
C TRP A 177 -12.68 0.81 14.95
N LEU A 178 -12.25 1.06 13.72
CA LEU A 178 -11.15 1.98 13.41
C LEU A 178 -11.48 3.41 13.87
N ASP A 179 -12.68 3.90 13.56
CA ASP A 179 -13.15 5.24 13.90
C ASP A 179 -13.31 5.43 15.43
N VAL A 180 -13.86 4.44 16.13
CA VAL A 180 -14.11 4.53 17.58
C VAL A 180 -12.84 4.29 18.39
N THR A 181 -11.98 3.37 17.96
CA THR A 181 -10.85 2.89 18.77
C THR A 181 -9.55 3.63 18.47
N LEU A 182 -9.29 3.93 17.19
CA LEU A 182 -7.98 4.40 16.75
C LEU A 182 -7.97 5.86 16.27
N ARG A 183 -9.14 6.50 16.07
CA ARG A 183 -9.18 7.90 15.70
C ARG A 183 -8.73 8.78 16.86
N ASP A 184 -7.74 9.62 16.61
CA ASP A 184 -7.30 10.66 17.50
C ASP A 184 -8.36 11.78 17.58
N PRO A 185 -8.96 12.05 18.76
CA PRO A 185 -9.96 13.09 18.90
C PRO A 185 -9.39 14.51 18.71
N GLU A 186 -8.07 14.71 18.84
CA GLU A 186 -7.45 16.03 18.71
C GLU A 186 -7.11 16.38 17.26
N THR A 187 -6.64 15.40 16.50
CA THR A 187 -6.14 15.63 15.13
C THR A 187 -7.06 15.07 14.04
N GLY A 188 -7.93 14.11 14.38
CA GLY A 188 -8.73 13.36 13.41
C GLY A 188 -7.95 12.29 12.65
N LEU A 189 -6.64 12.14 12.89
CA LEU A 189 -5.83 11.08 12.31
C LEU A 189 -6.04 9.74 13.01
N ILE A 190 -5.60 8.68 12.38
CA ILE A 190 -5.72 7.30 12.86
C ILE A 190 -4.39 6.88 13.47
N PHE A 191 -4.42 6.49 14.74
CA PHE A 191 -3.30 5.86 15.44
C PHE A 191 -2.98 4.49 14.86
N ASP A 192 -1.73 4.04 15.04
CA ASP A 192 -1.25 2.75 14.54
C ASP A 192 -2.06 1.58 15.11
N GLY A 193 -2.32 1.57 16.42
CA GLY A 193 -3.10 0.49 17.01
C GLY A 193 -3.34 0.61 18.51
N THR A 194 -3.74 -0.50 19.11
CA THR A 194 -4.08 -0.63 20.52
C THR A 194 -3.66 -1.99 21.06
N ARG A 195 -3.36 -2.04 22.36
CA ARG A 195 -3.15 -3.27 23.12
C ARG A 195 -4.18 -3.35 24.23
N PRO A 196 -5.39 -3.90 23.98
CA PRO A 196 -6.47 -3.89 24.96
C PRO A 196 -6.06 -4.51 26.31
N ALA A 197 -5.29 -5.61 26.27
CA ALA A 197 -4.80 -6.30 27.46
C ALA A 197 -3.76 -5.50 28.28
N ALA A 198 -3.04 -4.56 27.64
CA ALA A 198 -2.04 -3.72 28.29
C ALA A 198 -2.53 -2.27 28.54
N GLY A 199 -3.77 -1.95 28.13
CA GLY A 199 -4.42 -0.66 28.35
C GLY A 199 -3.87 0.52 27.53
N GLY A 200 -3.06 0.28 26.49
CA GLY A 200 -2.33 1.33 25.77
C GLY A 200 -2.74 1.49 24.31
N LEU A 201 -3.07 2.72 23.91
CA LEU A 201 -3.08 3.13 22.49
C LEU A 201 -1.65 3.37 22.00
N GLU A 202 -1.29 2.78 20.87
CA GLU A 202 -0.04 3.04 20.17
C GLU A 202 -0.22 4.27 19.27
N ARG A 203 0.07 5.44 19.83
CA ARG A 203 -0.25 6.76 19.23
C ARG A 203 0.64 7.18 18.06
N ASN A 204 1.44 6.27 17.51
CA ASN A 204 2.23 6.56 16.33
C ASN A 204 1.31 6.89 15.16
N ILE A 205 1.70 7.88 14.37
CA ILE A 205 0.96 8.32 13.19
C ILE A 205 1.80 7.95 11.97
N TYR A 206 1.21 7.12 11.11
CA TYR A 206 1.81 6.73 9.84
C TYR A 206 0.84 7.01 8.69
N THR A 207 1.38 7.41 7.54
CA THR A 207 0.60 7.82 6.35
C THR A 207 -0.27 6.69 5.83
N TYR A 208 0.23 5.44 5.79
CA TYR A 208 -0.54 4.28 5.33
C TYR A 208 -1.75 3.93 6.20
N CYS A 209 -1.70 4.15 7.53
CA CYS A 209 -2.87 3.98 8.39
C CYS A 209 -4.01 4.90 7.95
N GLN A 210 -3.68 6.13 7.54
CA GLN A 210 -4.66 7.08 7.02
C GLN A 210 -5.17 6.62 5.66
N GLY A 211 -4.25 6.17 4.79
CA GLY A 211 -4.57 5.63 3.47
C GLY A 211 -5.60 4.50 3.53
N VAL A 212 -5.38 3.49 4.38
CA VAL A 212 -6.30 2.32 4.44
C VAL A 212 -7.67 2.68 4.98
N VAL A 213 -7.75 3.62 5.93
CA VAL A 213 -9.04 4.10 6.45
C VAL A 213 -9.76 4.92 5.39
N LEU A 214 -9.06 5.81 4.67
CA LEU A 214 -9.62 6.52 3.51
C LEU A 214 -10.15 5.54 2.46
N GLY A 215 -9.39 4.49 2.17
CA GLY A 215 -9.77 3.44 1.22
C GLY A 215 -11.05 2.72 1.63
N LEU A 216 -11.10 2.21 2.86
CA LEU A 216 -12.24 1.48 3.39
C LEU A 216 -13.50 2.35 3.46
N GLU A 217 -13.39 3.55 4.04
CA GLU A 217 -14.52 4.47 4.19
C GLU A 217 -15.04 4.96 2.83
N THR A 218 -14.17 5.17 1.84
CA THR A 218 -14.58 5.55 0.48
C THR A 218 -15.36 4.43 -0.20
N GLU A 219 -14.87 3.18 -0.13
CA GLU A 219 -15.58 2.05 -0.75
C GLU A 219 -16.92 1.76 -0.03
N LEU A 220 -16.98 1.92 1.29
CA LEU A 220 -18.24 1.83 2.03
C LEU A 220 -19.22 2.95 1.65
N ALA A 221 -18.73 4.18 1.47
CA ALA A 221 -19.55 5.30 1.00
C ALA A 221 -20.16 4.99 -0.38
N VAL A 222 -19.36 4.45 -1.31
CA VAL A 222 -19.83 4.04 -2.64
C VAL A 222 -20.85 2.91 -2.56
N GLN A 223 -20.60 1.88 -1.75
CA GLN A 223 -21.41 0.67 -1.74
C GLN A 223 -22.71 0.81 -0.93
N LEU A 224 -22.70 1.61 0.14
CA LEU A 224 -23.83 1.73 1.08
C LEU A 224 -24.58 3.05 0.95
N GLY A 225 -23.92 4.12 0.50
CA GLY A 225 -24.53 5.46 0.42
C GLY A 225 -24.88 6.07 1.77
N GLU A 226 -24.40 5.52 2.88
CA GLU A 226 -24.62 6.06 4.22
C GLU A 226 -23.76 7.31 4.45
N PRO A 227 -24.35 8.46 4.85
CA PRO A 227 -23.61 9.73 4.96
C PRO A 227 -22.41 9.72 5.90
N ARG A 228 -22.38 8.81 6.89
CA ARG A 228 -21.29 8.71 7.87
C ARG A 228 -19.94 8.42 7.22
N HIS A 229 -19.93 7.61 6.17
CA HIS A 229 -18.70 7.17 5.52
C HIS A 229 -18.06 8.32 4.75
N SER A 230 -18.84 9.06 3.94
CA SER A 230 -18.36 10.29 3.31
C SER A 230 -17.90 11.33 4.34
N ALA A 231 -18.63 11.52 5.43
CA ALA A 231 -18.23 12.46 6.49
C ALA A 231 -16.88 12.10 7.11
N ARG A 232 -16.61 10.82 7.38
CA ARG A 232 -15.31 10.34 7.86
C ARG A 232 -14.20 10.56 6.84
N VAL A 233 -14.47 10.32 5.55
CA VAL A 233 -13.51 10.64 4.47
C VAL A 233 -13.18 12.14 4.46
N HIS A 234 -14.18 13.02 4.53
CA HIS A 234 -13.96 14.47 4.53
C HIS A 234 -13.04 14.90 5.69
N SER A 235 -13.36 14.45 6.91
CA SER A 235 -12.56 14.78 8.09
C SER A 235 -11.13 14.26 7.97
N LEU A 236 -10.94 13.03 7.48
CA LEU A 236 -9.61 12.43 7.37
C LEU A 236 -8.77 13.05 6.25
N VAL A 237 -9.36 13.40 5.10
CA VAL A 237 -8.67 14.15 4.04
C VAL A 237 -8.17 15.50 4.56
N ALA A 238 -9.02 16.24 5.29
CA ALA A 238 -8.64 17.52 5.89
C ALA A 238 -7.53 17.36 6.93
N ALA A 239 -7.58 16.32 7.77
CA ALA A 239 -6.53 16.02 8.75
C ALA A 239 -5.20 15.66 8.08
N VAL A 240 -5.23 14.84 7.02
CA VAL A 240 -4.05 14.49 6.21
C VAL A 240 -3.44 15.75 5.61
N GLU A 241 -4.24 16.61 4.98
CA GLU A 241 -3.76 17.87 4.42
C GLU A 241 -3.05 18.71 5.49
N GLN A 242 -3.70 18.93 6.62
CA GLN A 242 -3.20 19.83 7.66
C GLN A 242 -1.95 19.32 8.37
N ARG A 243 -1.83 17.99 8.55
CA ARG A 243 -0.87 17.40 9.48
C ARG A 243 0.22 16.55 8.82
N LEU A 244 -0.07 15.98 7.66
CA LEU A 244 0.81 15.04 6.97
C LEU A 244 1.24 15.56 5.59
N THR A 245 1.06 16.86 5.34
CA THR A 245 1.62 17.51 4.15
C THR A 245 2.40 18.77 4.50
N THR A 246 3.43 19.07 3.70
CA THR A 246 4.13 20.35 3.69
C THR A 246 4.03 20.93 2.28
N ASN A 247 3.45 22.12 2.14
CA ASN A 247 3.16 22.73 0.83
C ASN A 247 2.36 21.81 -0.12
N GLY A 248 1.47 20.98 0.44
CA GLY A 248 0.65 20.01 -0.32
C GLY A 248 1.37 18.72 -0.71
N VAL A 249 2.66 18.56 -0.39
CA VAL A 249 3.42 17.33 -0.60
C VAL A 249 3.34 16.47 0.66
N ILE A 250 3.05 15.17 0.52
CA ILE A 250 3.04 14.22 1.65
C ILE A 250 4.41 14.26 2.34
N VAL A 251 4.42 14.42 3.67
CA VAL A 251 5.64 14.33 4.48
C VAL A 251 6.09 12.88 4.43
N GLY A 252 7.25 12.68 3.84
CA GLY A 252 7.84 11.38 3.61
C GLY A 252 8.29 10.69 4.90
N SER A 253 8.62 9.43 4.72
CA SER A 253 9.05 8.52 5.78
C SER A 253 10.49 8.08 5.56
N ASP A 254 10.99 7.17 6.41
CA ASP A 254 12.30 6.55 6.23
C ASP A 254 12.25 5.41 5.18
N GLY A 255 13.38 4.77 4.91
CA GLY A 255 13.44 3.52 4.14
C GLY A 255 12.82 2.31 4.88
N GLY A 256 13.15 1.10 4.44
CA GLY A 256 12.62 -0.14 5.05
C GLY A 256 11.12 -0.25 4.83
N ASP A 257 10.38 -0.67 5.84
CA ASP A 257 8.91 -0.75 5.73
C ASP A 257 8.26 0.63 5.51
N GLY A 258 8.83 1.67 6.14
CA GLY A 258 8.37 3.06 6.01
C GLY A 258 8.24 3.50 4.55
N GLY A 259 9.17 3.05 3.70
CA GLY A 259 9.24 3.45 2.30
C GLY A 259 7.99 3.19 1.48
N LEU A 260 7.08 2.29 1.90
CA LEU A 260 5.79 2.03 1.22
C LEU A 260 4.65 2.93 1.70
N PHE A 261 4.78 3.57 2.86
CA PHE A 261 3.64 4.14 3.57
C PHE A 261 2.99 5.28 2.79
N ASP A 262 3.82 6.16 2.23
CA ASP A 262 3.37 7.36 1.52
C ASP A 262 2.70 7.01 0.18
N GLY A 263 3.20 5.96 -0.48
CA GLY A 263 2.59 5.42 -1.69
C GLY A 263 1.19 4.86 -1.43
N ILE A 264 1.01 4.16 -0.30
CA ILE A 264 -0.30 3.64 0.11
C ILE A 264 -1.28 4.78 0.38
N LEU A 265 -0.84 5.84 1.08
CA LEU A 265 -1.65 7.03 1.26
C LEU A 265 -2.04 7.66 -0.09
N ALA A 266 -1.07 7.86 -0.99
CA ALA A 266 -1.32 8.44 -2.31
C ALA A 266 -2.31 7.60 -3.14
N ARG A 267 -2.22 6.26 -3.08
CA ARG A 267 -3.17 5.35 -3.75
C ARG A 267 -4.61 5.62 -3.31
N TYR A 268 -4.85 5.71 -2.01
CA TYR A 268 -6.20 5.86 -1.49
C TYR A 268 -6.71 7.30 -1.54
N LEU A 269 -5.84 8.30 -1.51
CA LEU A 269 -6.21 9.68 -1.89
C LEU A 269 -6.64 9.75 -3.37
N ALA A 270 -5.96 9.02 -4.27
CA ALA A 270 -6.39 8.92 -5.66
C ALA A 270 -7.72 8.19 -5.83
N LEU A 271 -8.02 7.21 -4.96
CA LEU A 271 -9.34 6.58 -4.90
C LEU A 271 -10.40 7.62 -4.49
N VAL A 272 -10.19 8.32 -3.37
CA VAL A 272 -11.09 9.38 -2.89
C VAL A 272 -11.38 10.40 -4.00
N ALA A 273 -10.33 10.95 -4.61
CA ALA A 273 -10.43 11.94 -5.68
C ALA A 273 -11.32 11.51 -6.85
N ARG A 274 -11.35 10.21 -7.16
CA ARG A 274 -12.04 9.67 -8.33
C ARG A 274 -13.43 9.13 -8.06
N VAL A 275 -13.66 8.54 -6.88
CA VAL A 275 -14.86 7.71 -6.66
C VAL A 275 -15.67 8.08 -5.42
N LEU A 276 -15.21 9.00 -4.55
CA LEU A 276 -16.03 9.46 -3.44
C LEU A 276 -17.36 10.01 -3.99
N PRO A 277 -18.53 9.47 -3.59
CA PRO A 277 -19.82 9.87 -4.14
C PRO A 277 -20.30 11.20 -3.57
N GLY A 278 -21.32 11.79 -4.20
CA GLY A 278 -21.98 13.01 -3.73
C GLY A 278 -21.46 14.29 -4.38
N ASP A 279 -22.28 15.33 -4.38
CA ASP A 279 -22.03 16.62 -5.04
C ASP A 279 -22.15 17.80 -4.08
N SER A 280 -22.11 17.56 -2.76
CA SER A 280 -22.04 18.65 -1.79
C SER A 280 -20.69 19.35 -1.87
N ASP A 281 -20.61 20.60 -1.39
CA ASP A 281 -19.35 21.36 -1.32
C ASP A 281 -18.26 20.59 -0.56
N ALA A 282 -18.64 19.80 0.46
CA ALA A 282 -17.70 18.98 1.21
C ALA A 282 -17.17 17.78 0.40
N ASP A 283 -18.04 17.13 -0.40
CA ASP A 283 -17.63 16.02 -1.29
C ASP A 283 -16.66 16.54 -2.36
N VAL A 284 -16.98 17.68 -2.98
CA VAL A 284 -16.13 18.33 -3.99
C VAL A 284 -14.79 18.73 -3.38
N LEU A 285 -14.79 19.41 -2.23
CA LEU A 285 -13.57 19.83 -1.55
C LEU A 285 -12.67 18.64 -1.19
N ALA A 286 -13.24 17.55 -0.67
CA ALA A 286 -12.47 16.35 -0.33
C ALA A 286 -11.81 15.73 -1.58
N ARG A 287 -12.53 15.65 -2.70
CA ARG A 287 -11.97 15.15 -3.97
C ARG A 287 -10.85 16.05 -4.50
N GLU A 288 -11.06 17.36 -4.51
CA GLU A 288 -10.08 18.35 -4.99
C GLU A 288 -8.83 18.39 -4.11
N THR A 289 -8.98 18.36 -2.79
CA THR A 289 -7.85 18.29 -1.86
C THR A 289 -7.07 17.00 -2.04
N ALA A 290 -7.74 15.85 -2.12
CA ALA A 290 -7.06 14.58 -2.36
C ALA A 290 -6.30 14.57 -3.69
N ALA A 291 -6.91 15.09 -4.76
CA ALA A 291 -6.27 15.21 -6.07
C ALA A 291 -5.03 16.12 -6.04
N ARG A 292 -5.14 17.28 -5.40
CA ARG A 292 -4.03 18.24 -5.26
C ARG A 292 -2.86 17.64 -4.50
N ILE A 293 -3.11 16.92 -3.39
CA ILE A 293 -2.03 16.28 -2.60
C ILE A 293 -1.28 15.26 -3.45
N VAL A 294 -2.01 14.40 -4.18
CA VAL A 294 -1.38 13.38 -5.05
C VAL A 294 -0.56 14.02 -6.15
N LEU A 295 -1.10 15.02 -6.86
CA LEU A 295 -0.41 15.66 -7.97
C LEU A 295 0.80 16.49 -7.52
N ALA A 296 0.68 17.24 -6.42
CA ALA A 296 1.81 17.99 -5.86
C ALA A 296 2.93 17.05 -5.39
N SER A 297 2.56 15.96 -4.72
CA SER A 297 3.51 14.92 -4.29
C SER A 297 4.19 14.25 -5.47
N ALA A 298 3.44 13.93 -6.53
CA ALA A 298 3.98 13.29 -7.73
C ALA A 298 4.95 14.20 -8.47
N GLU A 299 4.68 15.51 -8.56
CA GLU A 299 5.62 16.45 -9.17
C GLU A 299 6.90 16.54 -8.34
N ALA A 300 6.78 16.74 -7.03
CA ALA A 300 7.93 16.80 -6.12
C ALA A 300 8.78 15.52 -6.21
N ALA A 301 8.16 14.34 -6.14
CA ALA A 301 8.85 13.06 -6.24
C ALA A 301 9.59 12.91 -7.56
N TRP A 302 8.99 13.34 -8.66
CA TRP A 302 9.59 13.26 -9.99
C TRP A 302 10.77 14.22 -10.14
N GLU A 303 10.60 15.49 -9.78
CA GLU A 303 11.65 16.52 -9.82
C GLU A 303 12.84 16.15 -8.91
N ASN A 304 12.55 15.55 -7.76
CA ASN A 304 13.56 15.13 -6.81
C ASN A 304 14.16 13.74 -7.10
N SER A 305 13.60 12.97 -8.03
CA SER A 305 14.17 11.69 -8.45
C SER A 305 15.53 11.84 -9.14
N LEU A 306 16.34 10.79 -9.14
CA LEU A 306 17.55 10.70 -9.95
C LEU A 306 17.35 9.84 -11.18
N ALA A 307 17.99 10.20 -12.29
CA ALA A 307 18.10 9.33 -13.45
C ALA A 307 19.37 8.49 -13.35
N VAL A 308 19.23 7.17 -13.16
CA VAL A 308 20.35 6.22 -13.18
C VAL A 308 20.13 5.23 -14.32
N ASP A 309 21.08 5.17 -15.25
CA ASP A 309 20.95 4.40 -16.51
C ASP A 309 19.67 4.74 -17.30
N GLY A 310 19.25 6.02 -17.27
CA GLY A 310 18.06 6.49 -17.97
C GLY A 310 16.71 6.10 -17.33
N LEU A 311 16.72 5.57 -16.09
CA LEU A 311 15.51 5.18 -15.35
C LEU A 311 15.43 5.92 -14.00
N PRO A 312 14.22 6.29 -13.53
CA PRO A 312 14.06 7.06 -12.30
C PRO A 312 14.44 6.23 -11.07
N LEU A 313 15.04 6.87 -10.08
CA LEU A 313 15.33 6.38 -8.74
C LEU A 313 14.70 7.35 -7.75
N PHE A 314 13.72 6.86 -6.98
CA PHE A 314 12.96 7.68 -6.04
C PHE A 314 13.59 7.66 -4.64
N GLY A 315 13.41 8.77 -3.92
CA GLY A 315 13.74 8.91 -2.50
C GLY A 315 12.55 8.53 -1.60
N PRO A 316 12.81 8.21 -0.32
CA PRO A 316 11.76 7.96 0.67
C PRO A 316 11.03 9.25 1.09
N GLU A 317 11.66 10.41 0.91
CA GLU A 317 11.07 11.74 1.09
C GLU A 317 11.05 12.49 -0.24
N TRP A 318 9.84 12.79 -0.73
CA TRP A 318 9.63 13.32 -2.08
C TRP A 318 10.00 14.80 -2.24
N SER A 319 10.13 15.55 -1.14
CA SER A 319 10.61 16.93 -1.14
C SER A 319 12.15 17.05 -1.16
N ILE A 320 12.88 15.94 -1.04
CA ILE A 320 14.35 15.91 -0.98
C ILE A 320 14.91 15.17 -2.18
N LYS A 321 15.95 15.72 -2.81
CA LYS A 321 16.66 15.07 -3.92
C LYS A 321 17.16 13.68 -3.51
N ALA A 322 16.74 12.66 -4.25
CA ALA A 322 17.17 11.28 -4.08
C ALA A 322 18.69 11.15 -4.23
N ARG A 323 19.27 10.13 -3.61
CA ARG A 323 20.71 9.86 -3.61
C ARG A 323 21.00 8.48 -4.23
N VAL A 324 22.15 8.36 -4.88
CA VAL A 324 22.64 7.04 -5.34
C VAL A 324 23.14 6.27 -4.11
N PRO A 325 22.66 5.04 -3.84
CA PRO A 325 23.15 4.23 -2.74
C PRO A 325 24.64 3.92 -2.92
N ASP A 326 25.45 4.15 -1.88
CA ASP A 326 26.83 3.65 -1.85
C ASP A 326 26.83 2.16 -1.46
N LEU A 327 27.67 1.36 -2.11
CA LEU A 327 27.79 -0.09 -1.84
C LEU A 327 28.51 -0.39 -0.52
N GLY A 328 29.02 0.64 0.16
CA GLY A 328 29.90 0.55 1.32
C GLY A 328 29.25 0.16 2.65
N ASP A 329 27.99 0.52 2.94
CA ASP A 329 27.45 0.39 4.31
C ASP A 329 25.98 -0.09 4.43
N SER A 330 25.78 -0.94 5.44
CA SER A 330 24.57 -1.55 6.06
C SER A 330 23.30 -1.83 5.22
N VAL A 331 22.98 -3.12 5.08
CA VAL A 331 21.73 -3.66 4.50
C VAL A 331 20.58 -3.57 5.51
N ALA A 332 19.34 -3.32 5.05
CA ALA A 332 18.12 -3.41 5.86
C ALA A 332 18.04 -4.74 6.65
N VAL A 333 17.61 -4.67 7.91
CA VAL A 333 17.54 -5.83 8.83
C VAL A 333 16.10 -6.03 9.30
N LEU A 334 15.62 -7.27 9.22
CA LEU A 334 14.33 -7.67 9.79
C LEU A 334 14.47 -7.84 11.31
N SER A 335 13.67 -7.11 12.10
CA SER A 335 13.61 -7.24 13.56
C SER A 335 12.16 -7.25 14.02
N GLY A 336 11.74 -8.31 14.72
CA GLY A 336 10.42 -8.34 15.36
C GLY A 336 9.20 -8.32 14.42
N GLY A 337 9.38 -8.55 13.11
CA GLY A 337 8.30 -8.48 12.11
C GLY A 337 8.24 -7.18 11.32
N SER A 338 9.06 -6.18 11.67
CA SER A 338 9.29 -4.97 10.88
C SER A 338 10.70 -4.95 10.29
N VAL A 339 10.85 -4.23 9.18
CA VAL A 339 12.11 -4.06 8.43
C VAL A 339 12.65 -2.67 8.71
N SER A 340 13.81 -2.60 9.37
CA SER A 340 14.52 -1.34 9.53
C SER A 340 15.05 -0.86 8.18
N SER A 341 15.16 0.46 7.99
CA SER A 341 15.78 1.05 6.79
C SER A 341 17.18 0.48 6.53
N SER A 342 17.54 0.35 5.26
CA SER A 342 18.95 0.27 4.88
C SER A 342 19.61 1.64 5.12
N SER A 343 20.94 1.71 5.11
CA SER A 343 21.66 2.99 5.24
C SER A 343 21.25 4.04 4.17
N PHE A 344 20.60 3.60 3.08
CA PHE A 344 20.07 4.45 2.01
C PHE A 344 18.69 3.95 1.57
N GLY A 345 17.62 4.64 1.98
CA GLY A 345 16.24 4.22 1.65
C GLY A 345 15.98 4.05 0.15
N GLU A 346 16.68 4.79 -0.71
CA GLU A 346 16.60 4.66 -2.17
C GLU A 346 16.91 3.25 -2.69
N ARG A 347 17.68 2.47 -1.93
CA ARG A 347 17.98 1.08 -2.27
C ARG A 347 16.74 0.19 -2.15
N ASP A 348 15.86 0.50 -1.21
CA ASP A 348 14.82 -0.42 -0.76
C ASP A 348 13.70 -0.51 -1.81
N LEU A 349 13.27 -1.74 -2.10
CA LEU A 349 12.16 -2.00 -3.03
C LEU A 349 10.90 -1.25 -2.60
N SER A 350 10.64 -1.13 -1.30
CA SER A 350 9.49 -0.41 -0.75
C SER A 350 9.42 1.04 -1.22
N VAL A 351 10.54 1.77 -1.14
CA VAL A 351 10.66 3.16 -1.61
C VAL A 351 10.40 3.28 -3.11
N GLN A 352 10.97 2.35 -3.90
CA GLN A 352 10.77 2.37 -5.34
C GLN A 352 9.33 2.01 -5.73
N LEU A 353 8.69 1.10 -5.00
CA LEU A 353 7.26 0.78 -5.17
C LEU A 353 6.37 1.96 -4.82
N SER A 354 6.69 2.71 -3.78
CA SER A 354 5.97 3.92 -3.37
C SER A 354 6.02 5.00 -4.45
N GLY A 355 7.21 5.27 -5.01
CA GLY A 355 7.35 6.18 -6.15
C GLY A 355 6.56 5.71 -7.39
N TRP A 356 6.61 4.42 -7.73
CA TRP A 356 5.80 3.88 -8.84
C TRP A 356 4.29 4.00 -8.57
N MET A 357 3.85 3.65 -7.36
CA MET A 357 2.46 3.76 -6.92
C MET A 357 1.94 5.20 -7.05
N LEU A 358 2.76 6.18 -6.66
CA LEU A 358 2.43 7.60 -6.79
C LEU A 358 2.30 8.04 -8.27
N MET A 359 3.20 7.58 -9.15
CA MET A 359 3.09 7.91 -10.58
C MET A 359 1.83 7.32 -11.22
N GLU A 360 1.47 6.09 -10.86
CA GLU A 360 0.22 5.46 -11.31
C GLU A 360 -1.02 6.16 -10.74
N ALA A 361 -0.95 6.61 -9.48
CA ALA A 361 -2.00 7.41 -8.84
C ALA A 361 -2.21 8.74 -9.58
N ALA A 362 -1.13 9.48 -9.86
CA ALA A 362 -1.20 10.73 -10.62
C ALA A 362 -1.74 10.53 -12.05
N ALA A 363 -1.30 9.47 -12.74
CA ALA A 363 -1.79 9.14 -14.09
C ALA A 363 -3.30 8.87 -14.14
N ARG A 364 -3.87 8.30 -13.07
CA ARG A 364 -5.31 8.05 -12.93
C ARG A 364 -6.14 9.26 -12.55
N ILE A 365 -5.55 10.26 -11.90
CA ILE A 365 -6.26 11.49 -11.53
C ILE A 365 -6.24 12.47 -12.72
N ALA A 366 -5.14 12.51 -13.46
CA ALA A 366 -5.01 13.35 -14.63
C ALA A 366 -5.76 12.83 -15.88
N SER A 367 -6.47 11.69 -15.77
CA SER A 367 -7.16 10.99 -16.86
C SER A 367 -8.60 11.41 -17.05
#